data_AF-M0LQM4-F1
#
_entry.id   AF-M0LQM4-F1
#
_cell.length_a   1.000
_cell.length_b   1.000
_cell.length_c   1.000
_cell.angle_alpha   90.00
_cell.angle_beta   90.00
_cell.angle_gamma   90.00
#
_symmetry.space_group_name_H-M   'P 1'
#
loop_
_entity.id
_entity.type
_entity.pdbx_description
1 polymer ?
#
loop_
_entity_poly.entity_id
_entity_poly.type
_entity_poly.pdbx_seq_one_letter_code
_entity_poly.pdbx_strand_id
1 'polypeptide(L)'
;MPIPGYDSGSVAEVRLESVGARVAVVAGVVPDEFGLERSASEPPVDALGEPVDVVGLEDLKAVEAVRIALVYDPSRLPPGASPTDVAVAVRTDEGWEPLESTVDLEETTVTAVLNDLPPGGTLVAGYDDRETEGPPA
;
A
#
# COMPACT_ATOMS: atom_id res chain seq x y z
N MET A 1 -14.30 -0.77 -7.31
CA MET A 1 -14.09 -0.63 -8.77
C MET A 1 -13.31 -1.88 -9.23
N PRO A 2 -13.60 -2.56 -10.35
CA PRO A 2 -12.95 -3.82 -10.66
C PRO A 2 -11.44 -3.67 -10.87
N ILE A 3 -10.66 -4.70 -10.52
CA ILE A 3 -9.25 -4.79 -10.91
C ILE A 3 -9.21 -5.17 -12.40
N PRO A 4 -8.59 -4.35 -13.27
CA PRO A 4 -8.49 -4.67 -14.70
C PRO A 4 -7.82 -6.03 -14.91
N GLY A 5 -8.50 -6.96 -15.58
CA GLY A 5 -7.98 -8.30 -15.89
C GLY A 5 -8.55 -9.45 -15.05
N TYR A 6 -9.35 -9.17 -14.02
CA TYR A 6 -9.96 -10.20 -13.16
C TYR A 6 -11.49 -10.17 -13.21
N ASP A 7 -12.11 -11.35 -13.14
CA ASP A 7 -13.57 -11.49 -13.07
C ASP A 7 -14.11 -10.93 -11.74
N SER A 8 -15.14 -10.09 -11.83
CA SER A 8 -15.72 -9.32 -10.70
C SER A 8 -16.30 -10.17 -9.56
N GLY A 9 -16.28 -11.51 -9.68
CA GLY A 9 -16.84 -12.46 -8.71
C GLY A 9 -15.90 -12.87 -7.57
N SER A 10 -14.58 -12.60 -7.68
CA SER A 10 -13.57 -13.00 -6.68
C SER A 10 -12.81 -11.82 -6.06
N VAL A 11 -13.33 -10.59 -6.20
CA VAL A 11 -12.70 -9.37 -5.69
C VAL A 11 -13.34 -8.96 -4.37
N ALA A 12 -12.56 -8.89 -3.29
CA ALA A 12 -12.96 -8.21 -2.07
C ALA A 12 -12.26 -6.86 -1.96
N GLU A 13 -12.98 -5.82 -1.55
CA GLU A 13 -12.47 -4.46 -1.41
C GLU A 13 -12.78 -3.95 0.00
N VAL A 14 -11.75 -3.51 0.71
CA VAL A 14 -11.85 -2.92 2.05
C VAL A 14 -11.28 -1.51 2.03
N ARG A 15 -11.89 -0.61 2.79
CA ARG A 15 -11.52 0.81 2.82
C ARG A 15 -11.54 1.32 4.26
N LEU A 16 -10.54 2.12 4.60
CA LEU A 16 -10.47 2.86 5.84
C LEU A 16 -10.48 4.36 5.54
N GLU A 17 -11.67 4.93 5.50
CA GLU A 17 -11.89 6.32 5.06
C GLU A 17 -11.19 7.34 5.96
N SER A 18 -11.02 7.04 7.25
CA SER A 18 -10.44 7.96 8.24
C SER A 18 -8.97 8.29 7.99
N VAL A 19 -8.27 7.53 7.16
CA VAL A 19 -6.85 7.73 6.78
C VAL A 19 -6.64 7.62 5.26
N GLY A 20 -7.72 7.57 4.48
CA GLY A 20 -7.64 7.46 3.02
C GLY A 20 -7.01 6.15 2.51
N ALA A 21 -6.97 5.09 3.31
CA ALA A 21 -6.41 3.81 2.90
C ALA A 21 -7.45 2.92 2.23
N ARG A 22 -7.05 2.22 1.17
CA ARG A 22 -7.89 1.30 0.40
C ARG A 22 -7.06 0.07 0.01
N VAL A 23 -7.59 -1.12 0.27
CA VAL A 23 -6.99 -2.38 -0.17
C VAL A 23 -8.03 -3.20 -0.91
N ALA A 24 -7.68 -3.65 -2.11
CA ALA A 24 -8.47 -4.58 -2.88
C ALA A 24 -7.68 -5.87 -3.07
N VAL A 25 -8.32 -7.01 -2.85
CA VAL A 25 -7.71 -8.33 -3.01
C VAL A 25 -8.54 -9.17 -3.97
N VAL A 26 -7.85 -9.92 -4.82
CA VAL A 26 -8.43 -10.99 -5.62
C VAL A 26 -7.96 -12.28 -4.99
N ALA A 27 -8.89 -13.03 -4.42
CA ALA A 27 -8.60 -14.30 -3.77
C ALA A 27 -9.76 -15.27 -3.89
N GLY A 28 -9.46 -16.56 -3.94
CA GLY A 28 -10.49 -17.61 -3.94
C GLY A 28 -11.28 -17.69 -2.62
N VAL A 29 -10.68 -17.27 -1.51
CA VAL A 29 -11.34 -17.17 -0.20
C VAL A 29 -10.87 -15.92 0.52
N VAL A 30 -11.83 -15.09 0.96
CA VAL A 30 -11.60 -13.90 1.78
C VAL A 30 -12.35 -14.08 3.10
N PRO A 31 -11.67 -14.02 4.26
CA PRO A 31 -12.33 -14.18 5.55
C PRO A 31 -13.14 -12.92 5.91
N ASP A 32 -14.19 -13.07 6.72
CA ASP A 32 -15.04 -11.95 7.16
C ASP A 32 -14.28 -10.90 8.00
N GLU A 33 -13.20 -11.32 8.66
CA GLU A 33 -12.33 -10.43 9.44
C GLU A 33 -11.35 -9.64 8.58
N PHE A 34 -11.27 -9.91 7.27
CA PHE A 34 -10.38 -9.17 6.38
C PHE A 34 -10.80 -7.69 6.33
N GLY A 35 -9.85 -6.81 6.65
CA GLY A 35 -10.16 -5.41 6.89
C GLY A 35 -8.94 -4.53 7.02
N LEU A 36 -9.21 -3.25 7.28
CA LEU A 36 -8.18 -2.23 7.52
C LEU A 36 -8.46 -1.56 8.85
N GLU A 37 -7.41 -1.46 9.66
CA GLU A 37 -7.44 -0.76 10.94
C GLU A 37 -6.29 0.25 11.03
N ARG A 38 -6.43 1.26 11.88
CA ARG A 38 -5.33 2.19 12.14
C ARG A 38 -4.24 1.43 12.89
N SER A 39 -3.00 1.56 12.44
CA SER A 39 -1.90 0.92 13.14
C SER A 39 -1.52 1.69 14.40
N ALA A 40 -1.20 0.95 15.45
CA ALA A 40 -0.57 1.50 16.66
C ALA A 40 0.96 1.63 16.50
N SER A 41 1.52 1.10 15.40
CA SER A 41 2.95 1.15 15.12
C SER A 41 3.42 2.58 14.88
N GLU A 42 4.61 2.91 15.40
CA GLU A 42 5.23 4.21 15.13
C GLU A 42 5.54 4.33 13.63
N PRO A 43 5.10 5.41 12.96
CA PRO A 43 5.41 5.62 11.55
C PRO A 43 6.92 5.82 11.34
N PRO A 44 7.45 5.42 10.18
CA PRO A 44 8.83 5.77 9.82
C PRO A 44 8.98 7.29 9.72
N VAL A 45 10.22 7.77 9.82
CA VAL A 45 10.53 9.22 9.80
C VAL A 45 10.15 9.89 8.49
N ASP A 46 10.14 9.11 7.42
CA ASP A 46 9.77 9.42 6.04
C ASP A 46 8.28 9.18 5.73
N ALA A 47 7.46 8.85 6.74
CA ALA A 47 6.03 8.65 6.55
C ALA A 47 5.30 9.93 6.14
N LEU A 48 4.60 9.85 5.02
CA LEU A 48 3.74 10.90 4.48
C LEU A 48 2.28 10.72 4.87
N GLY A 49 1.94 9.62 5.55
CA GLY A 49 0.59 9.30 6.03
C GLY A 49 0.58 8.63 7.40
N GLU A 50 -0.60 8.19 7.84
CA GLU A 50 -0.74 7.32 9.02
C GLU A 50 -0.58 5.84 8.61
N PRO A 51 0.14 5.02 9.40
CA PRO A 51 0.28 3.60 9.11
C PRO A 51 -1.05 2.87 9.37
N VAL A 52 -1.31 1.85 8.57
CA VAL A 52 -2.53 1.03 8.63
C VAL A 52 -2.18 -0.44 8.70
N ASP A 53 -2.94 -1.19 9.49
CA ASP A 53 -2.83 -2.64 9.59
C ASP A 53 -3.88 -3.31 8.70
N VAL A 54 -3.46 -4.31 7.94
CA VAL A 54 -4.32 -5.21 7.19
C VAL A 54 -4.59 -6.42 8.07
N VAL A 55 -5.81 -6.53 8.57
CA VAL A 55 -6.25 -7.66 9.40
C VAL A 55 -6.80 -8.80 8.55
N GLY A 56 -6.66 -10.03 9.04
CA GLY A 56 -7.09 -11.23 8.32
C GLY A 56 -6.26 -11.57 7.07
N LEU A 57 -5.06 -10.99 6.93
CA LEU A 57 -4.18 -11.21 5.76
C LEU A 57 -3.71 -12.67 5.67
N GLU A 58 -3.35 -13.27 6.81
CA GLU A 58 -2.83 -14.64 6.91
C GLU A 58 -3.85 -15.73 6.57
N ASP A 59 -5.14 -15.41 6.68
CA ASP A 59 -6.25 -16.32 6.42
C ASP A 59 -6.77 -16.27 4.97
N LEU A 60 -6.25 -15.35 4.15
CA LEU A 60 -6.53 -15.29 2.72
C LEU A 60 -6.02 -16.55 2.00
N LYS A 61 -6.82 -17.09 1.07
CA LYS A 61 -6.43 -18.29 0.30
C LYS A 61 -6.60 -18.09 -1.19
N ALA A 62 -5.66 -18.69 -1.94
CA ALA A 62 -5.59 -18.57 -3.40
C ALA A 62 -5.61 -17.11 -3.84
N VAL A 63 -4.71 -16.30 -3.28
CA VAL A 63 -4.52 -14.90 -3.65
C VAL A 63 -3.93 -14.84 -5.05
N GLU A 64 -4.52 -14.02 -5.91
CA GLU A 64 -4.06 -13.77 -7.28
C GLU A 64 -3.48 -12.37 -7.43
N ALA A 65 -4.05 -11.39 -6.72
CA ALA A 65 -3.58 -10.02 -6.74
C ALA A 65 -4.00 -9.25 -5.49
N VAL A 66 -3.15 -8.31 -5.05
CA VAL A 66 -3.44 -7.34 -4.00
C VAL A 66 -3.12 -5.95 -4.53
N ARG A 67 -4.08 -5.04 -4.46
CA ARG A 67 -3.91 -3.62 -4.78
C ARG A 67 -4.05 -2.82 -3.50
N ILE A 68 -3.01 -2.06 -3.19
CA ILE A 68 -2.95 -1.16 -2.03
C ILE A 68 -2.94 0.26 -2.56
N ALA A 69 -3.83 1.12 -2.07
CA ALA A 69 -3.84 2.53 -2.38
C ALA A 69 -3.91 3.35 -1.09
N LEU A 70 -2.94 4.24 -0.89
CA LEU A 70 -2.81 5.06 0.30
C LEU A 70 -2.75 6.53 -0.10
N VAL A 71 -3.53 7.36 0.59
CA VAL A 71 -3.42 8.82 0.46
C VAL A 71 -2.18 9.28 1.25
N TYR A 72 -1.42 10.20 0.67
CA TYR A 72 -0.27 10.82 1.31
C TYR A 72 -0.46 12.34 1.44
N ASP A 73 0.18 12.93 2.45
CA ASP A 73 0.20 14.37 2.66
C ASP A 73 1.42 14.98 1.97
N PRO A 74 1.26 15.69 0.83
CA PRO A 74 2.39 16.27 0.11
C PRO A 74 3.08 17.40 0.88
N SER A 75 2.45 17.97 1.93
CA SER A 75 3.08 18.98 2.77
C SER A 75 4.14 18.39 3.72
N ARG A 76 4.14 17.07 3.91
CA ARG A 76 5.15 16.33 4.67
C ARG A 76 6.39 15.95 3.86
N LEU A 77 6.36 16.16 2.54
CA LEU A 77 7.51 15.87 1.69
C LEU A 77 8.72 16.72 2.09
N PRO A 78 9.93 16.13 2.12
CA PRO A 78 11.12 16.90 2.42
C PRO A 78 11.37 17.98 1.36
N PRO A 79 11.99 19.10 1.74
CA PRO A 79 12.29 20.17 0.79
C PRO A 79 13.22 19.65 -0.31
N GLY A 80 12.78 19.75 -1.56
CA GLY A 80 13.53 19.27 -2.73
C GLY A 80 13.21 17.84 -3.18
N ALA A 81 12.34 17.12 -2.45
CA ALA A 81 11.80 15.84 -2.91
C ALA A 81 10.91 16.01 -4.14
N SER A 82 10.96 15.06 -5.07
CA SER A 82 9.98 15.02 -6.15
C SER A 82 8.65 14.54 -5.58
N PRO A 83 7.51 15.11 -5.99
CA PRO A 83 6.21 14.64 -5.54
C PRO A 83 5.87 13.23 -6.05
N THR A 84 6.68 12.68 -6.95
CA THR A 84 6.63 11.30 -7.45
C THR A 84 7.48 10.32 -6.66
N ASP A 85 8.35 10.80 -5.77
CA ASP A 85 9.23 9.98 -4.92
C ASP A 85 8.44 9.47 -3.69
N VAL A 86 7.30 8.85 -3.95
CA VAL A 86 6.38 8.34 -2.93
C VAL A 86 6.09 6.88 -3.24
N ALA A 87 6.26 6.01 -2.24
CA ALA A 87 5.97 4.59 -2.36
C ALA A 87 5.05 4.12 -1.23
N VAL A 88 4.34 3.02 -1.48
CA VAL A 88 3.77 2.22 -0.39
C VAL A 88 4.93 1.46 0.26
N ALA A 89 5.14 1.68 1.56
CA ALA A 89 6.07 0.89 2.35
C ALA A 89 5.30 -0.11 3.23
N VAL A 90 5.86 -1.30 3.38
CA VAL A 90 5.34 -2.37 4.23
C VAL A 90 6.31 -2.64 5.38
N ARG A 91 5.78 -2.88 6.58
CA ARG A 91 6.59 -3.25 7.74
C ARG A 91 6.90 -4.74 7.69
N THR A 92 8.18 -5.08 7.62
CA THR A 92 8.74 -6.43 7.75
C THR A 92 9.57 -6.54 9.03
N ASP A 93 10.08 -7.73 9.33
CA ASP A 93 11.01 -7.95 10.45
C ASP A 93 12.33 -7.16 10.30
N GLU A 94 12.73 -6.86 9.06
CA GLU A 94 13.96 -6.13 8.75
C GLU A 94 13.78 -4.61 8.76
N GLY A 95 12.54 -4.11 8.68
CA GLY A 95 12.25 -2.69 8.71
C GLY A 95 11.04 -2.31 7.87
N TRP A 96 11.05 -1.09 7.33
CA TRP A 96 10.06 -0.67 6.34
C TRP A 96 10.65 -0.87 4.95
N GLU A 97 9.97 -1.64 4.12
CA GLU A 97 10.40 -1.96 2.77
C GLU A 97 9.45 -1.33 1.75
N PRO A 98 9.96 -0.48 0.84
CA PRO A 98 9.12 0.15 -0.17
C PRO A 98 8.79 -0.79 -1.32
N LEU A 99 7.51 -0.88 -1.66
CA LEU A 99 6.95 -1.65 -2.76
C LEU A 99 7.00 -0.89 -4.08
N GLU A 100 7.03 -1.61 -5.20
CA GLU A 100 6.85 -1.00 -6.52
C GLU A 100 5.47 -0.34 -6.59
N SER A 101 5.47 0.97 -6.78
CA SER A 101 4.30 1.83 -6.60
C SER A 101 4.16 2.83 -7.73
N THR A 102 2.93 3.26 -8.00
CA THR A 102 2.58 4.34 -8.92
C THR A 102 1.93 5.47 -8.14
N VAL A 103 2.44 6.69 -8.34
CA VAL A 103 1.90 7.90 -7.69
C VAL A 103 0.90 8.59 -8.61
N ASP A 104 -0.27 8.87 -8.06
CA ASP A 104 -1.25 9.79 -8.63
C ASP A 104 -1.14 11.15 -7.92
N LEU A 105 -0.71 12.16 -8.67
CA LEU A 105 -0.50 13.52 -8.15
C LEU A 105 -1.80 14.32 -8.02
N GLU A 106 -2.84 13.96 -8.78
CA GLU A 106 -4.13 14.65 -8.74
C GLU A 106 -4.91 14.22 -7.50
N GLU A 107 -4.92 12.92 -7.22
CA GLU A 107 -5.58 12.33 -6.06
C GLU A 107 -4.67 12.25 -4.82
N THR A 108 -3.41 12.69 -4.90
CA THR A 108 -2.41 12.55 -3.81
C THR A 108 -2.37 11.13 -3.24
N THR A 109 -2.41 10.15 -4.13
CA THR A 109 -2.55 8.74 -3.79
C THR A 109 -1.40 7.94 -4.37
N VAL A 110 -0.80 7.07 -3.58
CA VAL A 110 0.19 6.10 -4.04
C VAL A 110 -0.43 4.71 -4.08
N THR A 111 -0.23 3.99 -5.19
CA THR A 111 -0.80 2.66 -5.40
C THR A 111 0.29 1.63 -5.64
N ALA A 112 0.30 0.54 -4.87
CA ALA A 112 1.10 -0.65 -5.15
C ALA A 112 0.20 -1.80 -5.60
N VAL A 113 0.69 -2.61 -6.54
CA VAL A 113 0.01 -3.82 -7.01
C VAL A 113 0.95 -5.00 -6.85
N LEU A 114 0.53 -5.99 -6.08
CA LEU A 114 1.25 -7.24 -5.87
C LEU A 114 0.48 -8.38 -6.52
N ASN A 115 1.21 -9.38 -7.00
CA ASN A 115 0.63 -10.63 -7.51
C ASN A 115 0.55 -11.72 -6.42
N ASP A 116 0.87 -11.37 -5.17
CA ASP A 116 0.84 -12.26 -4.01
C ASP A 116 0.57 -11.42 -2.75
N LEU A 117 0.60 -12.05 -1.56
CA LEU A 117 0.47 -11.37 -0.28
C LEU A 117 1.63 -10.38 -0.05
N PRO A 118 1.37 -9.22 0.56
CA PRO A 118 2.45 -8.35 1.01
C PRO A 118 3.27 -9.08 2.09
N PRO A 119 4.58 -8.80 2.19
CA PRO A 119 5.48 -9.47 3.14
C PRO A 119 5.21 -9.09 4.61
N GLY A 120 4.29 -8.17 4.87
CA GLY A 120 3.86 -7.76 6.20
C GLY A 120 2.45 -7.17 6.21
N GLY A 121 1.87 -7.07 7.40
CA GLY A 121 0.50 -6.60 7.61
C GLY A 121 0.36 -5.08 7.74
N THR A 122 1.43 -4.36 8.09
CA THR A 122 1.37 -2.90 8.29
C THR A 122 1.87 -2.16 7.06
N LEU A 123 1.10 -1.18 6.60
CA LEU A 123 1.36 -0.40 5.37
C LEU A 123 1.38 1.09 5.68
N VAL A 124 2.20 1.85 4.97
CA VAL A 124 2.25 3.32 5.07
C VAL A 124 2.65 3.94 3.74
N ALA A 125 2.17 5.15 3.45
CA ALA A 125 2.73 5.95 2.35
C ALA A 125 3.98 6.66 2.87
N GLY A 126 5.13 6.40 2.24
CA GLY A 126 6.42 6.95 2.63
C GLY A 126 7.13 7.64 1.47
N TYR A 127 8.04 8.54 1.79
CA TYR A 127 8.99 9.08 0.83
C TYR A 127 9.98 7.97 0.42
N ASP A 128 10.10 7.74 -0.89
CA ASP A 128 11.03 6.77 -1.45
C ASP A 128 12.29 7.51 -1.90
N ASP A 129 13.34 7.46 -1.08
CA ASP A 129 14.62 8.11 -1.36
C ASP A 129 15.54 7.28 -2.27
N ARG A 130 15.05 6.13 -2.77
CA ARG A 130 15.77 5.34 -3.76
C ARG A 130 15.80 6.16 -5.04
N GLU A 131 16.86 6.96 -5.20
CA GLU A 131 17.23 7.49 -6.50
C GLU A 131 17.17 6.32 -7.47
N THR A 132 16.31 6.43 -8.48
CA THR A 132 16.26 5.46 -9.57
C THR A 132 17.69 5.34 -10.08
N GLU A 133 18.38 4.26 -9.70
CA GLU A 133 19.68 3.91 -10.24
C GLU A 133 19.38 3.58 -11.70
N GLY A 134 19.45 4.59 -12.56
CA GLY A 134 19.25 4.44 -13.99
C GLY A 134 20.15 3.31 -14.48
N PRO A 135 19.71 2.49 -15.45
CA PRO A 135 20.49 1.35 -15.90
C PRO A 135 21.91 1.83 -16.26
N PRO A 136 22.97 1.08 -15.88
CA PRO A 136 24.33 1.45 -16.26
C PRO A 136 24.41 1.56 -17.79
N ALA A 137 24.97 2.68 -18.26
CA ALA A 137 25.11 3.05 -19.66
C ALA A 137 25.92 2.03 -20.49
#